data_AF-A0A3B5AWC2-F1
#
_entry.id   AF-A0A3B5AWC2-F1
#
_cell.length_a   1.000
_cell.length_b   1.000
_cell.length_c   1.000
_cell.angle_alpha   90.00
_cell.angle_beta   90.00
_cell.angle_gamma   90.00
#
_symmetry.space_group_name_H-M   'P 1'
#
loop_
_entity.id
_entity.type
_entity.pdbx_description
1 polymer ?
#
loop_
_entity_poly.entity_id
_entity_poly.type
_entity_poly.pdbx_seq_one_letter_code
_entity_poly.pdbx_strand_id
1 'polypeptide(L)'
;MRFNAALLLSEPSCRRRGRRRDKRNKMTGRAKRKPKSIQESGTGNGELKKARIDESKAVPLSGVDSEQRDEMVQLYNFQMPEDLYHFWDICKELCPDNPRGALKDILGLQLVGPFDILAGAHRSSKNPQPNFHLHWRYFYDPPEFQTILQGSEDSQHHMGYYRDTPDSLPSFVGESEAKKGYTITQMGDNVFAAVHLFLLRKRKERGSKQVGGEALESLEAKLREKAETLGLSLEQKTKGMKQRDKKVVTKTFHTAGIVVPVDKNDVGYRELPETDAGLKKICKAIAEARNDEERVKAFGPIQEMITFVQFANDECDYGMGYELGMDLFCYGSHYFHKIIKQLLPMAYSLLKRNLFGEIVEAHLSSRSHDNLDQLSAQ
;
A
#
# COMPACT_ATOMS: atom_id res chain seq x y z
N MET A 1 36.01 32.43 59.35
CA MET A 1 35.83 33.88 59.59
C MET A 1 34.52 34.31 58.94
N ARG A 2 33.63 35.04 59.66
CA ARG A 2 32.26 35.49 59.25
C ARG A 2 31.28 34.30 59.00
N PHE A 3 30.21 33.98 59.76
CA PHE A 3 29.16 34.73 60.52
C PHE A 3 28.40 35.73 59.61
N ASN A 4 27.05 35.79 59.49
CA ASN A 4 25.85 35.20 60.15
C ASN A 4 24.88 34.56 59.09
N ALA A 5 23.82 33.79 59.33
CA ALA A 5 22.92 33.43 60.47
C ALA A 5 21.60 34.24 60.64
N ALA A 6 20.50 33.54 61.03
CA ALA A 6 19.06 33.94 61.18
C ALA A 6 18.31 34.29 59.87
N LEU A 7 17.12 33.78 59.49
CA LEU A 7 16.02 33.02 60.13
C LEU A 7 15.08 33.82 61.07
N LEU A 8 13.85 34.15 60.60
CA LEU A 8 12.55 33.82 61.25
C LEU A 8 11.31 34.41 60.53
N LEU A 9 10.13 33.86 60.86
CA LEU A 9 8.81 34.05 60.23
C LEU A 9 7.88 34.97 61.07
N SER A 10 6.87 35.59 60.44
CA SER A 10 5.45 35.56 60.91
C SER A 10 4.48 36.32 59.97
N GLU A 11 3.23 35.84 59.92
CA GLU A 11 2.07 36.41 59.19
C GLU A 11 1.26 37.39 60.11
N PRO A 12 -0.06 37.68 59.97
CA PRO A 12 -1.03 37.57 58.84
C PRO A 12 -1.97 38.80 58.65
N SER A 13 -2.74 38.87 57.54
CA SER A 13 -4.08 39.53 57.40
C SER A 13 -4.50 39.71 55.92
N CYS A 14 -5.76 39.73 55.44
CA CYS A 14 -7.01 39.03 55.80
C CYS A 14 -8.10 39.34 54.72
N ARG A 15 -8.86 38.33 54.25
CA ARG A 15 -10.17 38.45 53.51
C ARG A 15 -10.12 39.02 52.05
N ARG A 16 -11.02 38.67 51.11
CA ARG A 16 -12.34 38.00 51.17
C ARG A 16 -12.77 37.37 49.81
N ARG A 17 -13.39 36.17 49.84
CA ARG A 17 -14.49 35.59 48.99
C ARG A 17 -14.46 35.76 47.43
N GLY A 18 -14.75 34.72 46.62
CA GLY A 18 -15.01 33.30 46.91
C GLY A 18 -15.81 32.53 45.82
N ARG A 19 -16.22 31.31 46.18
CA ARG A 19 -17.14 30.34 45.52
C ARG A 19 -16.66 29.53 44.29
N ARG A 20 -16.37 28.26 44.59
CA ARG A 20 -16.40 27.08 43.70
C ARG A 20 -17.66 27.03 42.82
N ARG A 21 -17.54 26.45 41.62
CA ARG A 21 -18.52 25.47 41.13
C ARG A 21 -17.88 24.41 40.23
N ASP A 22 -18.11 23.17 40.62
CA ASP A 22 -17.75 21.93 39.95
C ASP A 22 -18.53 21.77 38.63
N LYS A 23 -17.93 21.18 37.57
CA LYS A 23 -18.66 20.67 36.40
C LYS A 23 -17.86 19.67 35.55
N ARG A 24 -18.39 18.44 35.57
CA ARG A 24 -17.99 17.24 34.83
C ARG A 24 -17.96 17.42 33.29
N ASN A 25 -17.17 16.55 32.65
CA ASN A 25 -17.32 15.95 31.32
C ASN A 25 -17.83 16.82 30.14
N LYS A 26 -17.01 16.87 29.08
CA LYS A 26 -17.52 16.56 27.72
C LYS A 26 -16.43 16.05 26.79
N MET A 27 -16.61 14.82 26.33
CA MET A 27 -15.87 14.27 25.19
C MET A 27 -16.26 15.03 23.91
N THR A 28 -15.30 15.34 23.05
CA THR A 28 -15.55 15.92 21.71
C THR A 28 -16.01 14.84 20.75
N GLY A 29 -17.28 14.43 20.88
CA GLY A 29 -17.90 13.47 19.98
C GLY A 29 -17.99 13.98 18.54
N ARG A 30 -17.41 13.22 17.61
CA ARG A 30 -17.53 13.38 16.15
C ARG A 30 -19.02 13.40 15.77
N ALA A 31 -19.42 14.36 14.93
CA ALA A 31 -20.84 14.70 14.75
C ALA A 31 -21.65 13.58 14.08
N LYS A 32 -22.62 13.02 14.82
CA LYS A 32 -23.66 12.13 14.27
C LYS A 32 -24.52 12.91 13.25
N ARG A 33 -24.52 12.47 11.98
CA ARG A 33 -25.48 12.94 10.98
C ARG A 33 -26.80 12.17 11.12
N LYS A 34 -27.94 12.89 11.04
CA LYS A 34 -29.28 12.27 11.03
C LYS A 34 -29.57 11.64 9.66
N PRO A 35 -30.29 10.50 9.58
CA PRO A 35 -30.83 10.01 8.32
C PRO A 35 -31.95 10.91 7.80
N LYS A 36 -32.09 11.02 6.47
CA LYS A 36 -33.25 11.63 5.80
C LYS A 36 -34.14 10.52 5.24
N SER A 37 -35.44 10.59 5.54
CA SER A 37 -36.49 9.73 5.01
C SER A 37 -37.34 10.49 3.99
N ILE A 38 -37.36 10.05 2.73
CA ILE A 38 -38.41 10.33 1.72
C ILE A 38 -38.49 9.05 0.87
N GLN A 39 -39.43 8.15 1.17
CA GLN A 39 -40.79 8.06 0.61
C GLN A 39 -40.85 7.52 -0.82
N GLU A 40 -41.46 6.34 -0.96
CA GLU A 40 -41.87 5.71 -2.22
C GLU A 40 -43.04 6.46 -2.85
N SER A 41 -43.11 6.45 -4.19
CA SER A 41 -44.33 6.72 -4.95
C SER A 41 -44.33 5.86 -6.22
N GLY A 42 -45.50 5.34 -6.58
CA GLY A 42 -45.60 4.16 -7.45
C GLY A 42 -45.76 4.41 -8.95
N THR A 43 -45.52 3.33 -9.70
CA THR A 43 -46.15 2.94 -11.00
C THR A 43 -46.44 4.01 -12.06
N GLY A 44 -45.73 3.92 -13.18
CA GLY A 44 -46.12 4.51 -14.47
C GLY A 44 -45.35 3.89 -15.65
N ASN A 45 -46.05 3.20 -16.55
CA ASN A 45 -45.48 2.68 -17.80
C ASN A 45 -45.11 3.84 -18.75
N GLY A 46 -43.96 3.77 -19.44
CA GLY A 46 -43.56 4.80 -20.40
C GLY A 46 -42.27 4.50 -21.16
N GLU A 47 -42.42 3.82 -22.30
CA GLU A 47 -41.54 3.81 -23.49
C GLU A 47 -40.01 3.67 -23.34
N LEU A 48 -39.51 2.53 -23.81
CA LEU A 48 -38.10 2.26 -24.08
C LEU A 48 -37.50 3.22 -25.12
N LYS A 49 -36.94 4.34 -24.67
CA LYS A 49 -36.00 5.13 -25.49
C LYS A 49 -34.73 4.31 -25.72
N LYS A 50 -34.56 3.82 -26.96
CA LYS A 50 -33.32 3.20 -27.44
C LYS A 50 -32.11 4.07 -27.03
N ALA A 51 -31.27 3.54 -26.15
CA ALA A 51 -29.95 4.09 -25.92
C ALA A 51 -29.19 4.07 -27.25
N ARG A 52 -28.58 5.19 -27.62
CA ARG A 52 -27.61 5.19 -28.71
C ARG A 52 -26.46 4.31 -28.26
N ILE A 53 -26.13 3.30 -29.05
CA ILE A 53 -24.88 2.58 -28.93
C ILE A 53 -23.81 3.61 -29.27
N ASP A 54 -23.07 4.06 -28.26
CA ASP A 54 -21.86 4.84 -28.46
C ASP A 54 -20.86 3.89 -29.11
N GLU A 55 -20.35 4.24 -30.30
CA GLU A 55 -19.37 3.43 -31.01
C GLU A 55 -18.04 3.51 -30.27
N SER A 56 -17.90 2.66 -29.24
CA SER A 56 -16.64 2.45 -28.54
C SER A 56 -15.59 2.04 -29.56
N LYS A 57 -14.69 2.97 -29.91
CA LYS A 57 -13.47 2.65 -30.66
C LYS A 57 -12.85 1.42 -30.00
N ALA A 58 -12.74 0.33 -30.75
CA ALA A 58 -12.16 -0.90 -30.24
C ALA A 58 -10.75 -0.59 -29.72
N VAL A 59 -10.55 -0.75 -28.41
CA VAL A 59 -9.22 -0.57 -27.81
C VAL A 59 -8.30 -1.59 -28.47
N PRO A 60 -7.14 -1.17 -29.03
CA PRO A 60 -6.19 -2.10 -29.61
C PRO A 60 -5.80 -3.18 -28.60
N LEU A 61 -5.73 -4.44 -29.02
CA LEU A 61 -5.19 -5.52 -28.20
C LEU A 61 -3.65 -5.44 -28.17
N SER A 62 -3.03 -5.84 -27.06
CA SER A 62 -1.57 -5.90 -26.96
C SER A 62 -0.99 -7.00 -27.87
N GLY A 63 0.28 -6.91 -28.23
CA GLY A 63 1.02 -7.95 -28.93
C GLY A 63 1.44 -9.15 -28.06
N VAL A 64 1.03 -9.23 -26.79
CA VAL A 64 1.23 -10.38 -25.90
C VAL A 64 0.09 -11.39 -26.10
N ASP A 65 0.43 -12.61 -26.48
CA ASP A 65 -0.51 -13.69 -26.78
C ASP A 65 -1.20 -14.29 -25.53
N SER A 66 -2.21 -15.13 -25.76
CA SER A 66 -2.98 -15.77 -24.69
C SER A 66 -2.18 -16.78 -23.86
N GLU A 67 -1.20 -17.47 -24.44
CA GLU A 67 -0.42 -18.48 -23.71
C GLU A 67 0.50 -17.82 -22.68
N GLN A 68 1.14 -16.70 -23.04
CA GLN A 68 1.92 -15.87 -22.11
C GLN A 68 1.05 -15.23 -21.02
N ARG A 69 -0.19 -14.86 -21.35
CA ARG A 69 -1.17 -14.32 -20.38
C ARG A 69 -1.63 -15.38 -19.39
N ASP A 70 -1.91 -16.60 -19.86
CA ASP A 70 -2.30 -17.73 -19.02
C ASP A 70 -1.13 -18.21 -18.15
N GLU A 71 0.10 -18.26 -18.69
CA GLU A 71 1.33 -18.53 -17.93
C GLU A 71 1.51 -17.50 -16.79
N MET A 72 1.28 -16.21 -17.06
CA MET A 72 1.33 -15.16 -16.03
C MET A 72 0.35 -15.42 -14.87
N VAL A 73 -0.89 -15.81 -15.20
CA VAL A 73 -1.93 -16.11 -14.20
C VAL A 73 -1.57 -17.37 -13.40
N GLN A 74 -0.99 -18.39 -14.04
CA GLN A 74 -0.57 -19.64 -13.37
C GLN A 74 0.64 -19.45 -12.44
N LEU A 75 1.57 -18.55 -12.76
CA LEU A 75 2.78 -18.32 -11.96
C LEU A 75 2.56 -17.35 -10.78
N TYR A 76 1.62 -16.40 -10.93
CA TYR A 76 1.35 -15.36 -9.91
C TYR A 76 -0.02 -15.46 -9.23
N ASN A 77 -0.91 -16.37 -9.65
CA ASN A 77 -2.30 -16.46 -9.20
C ASN A 77 -3.05 -15.09 -9.18
N PHE A 78 -2.65 -14.18 -10.08
CA PHE A 78 -3.21 -12.84 -10.22
C PHE A 78 -3.58 -12.58 -11.67
N GLN A 79 -4.72 -11.94 -11.91
CA GLN A 79 -4.98 -11.28 -13.17
C GLN A 79 -4.09 -10.02 -13.27
N MET A 80 -3.39 -9.86 -14.40
CA MET A 80 -2.68 -8.62 -14.73
C MET A 80 -3.60 -7.69 -15.54
N PRO A 81 -3.50 -6.36 -15.33
CA PRO A 81 -4.27 -5.40 -16.11
C PRO A 81 -3.66 -5.18 -17.50
N GLU A 82 -4.48 -4.74 -18.47
CA GLU A 82 -4.06 -4.59 -19.88
C GLU A 82 -2.92 -3.56 -20.08
N ASP A 83 -2.84 -2.55 -19.22
CA ASP A 83 -1.77 -1.54 -19.29
C ASP A 83 -0.39 -2.15 -19.04
N LEU A 84 -0.26 -3.25 -18.29
CA LEU A 84 1.00 -3.99 -18.18
C LEU A 84 1.46 -4.52 -19.55
N TYR A 85 0.56 -5.17 -20.31
CA TYR A 85 0.91 -5.77 -21.60
C TYR A 85 1.17 -4.70 -22.67
N HIS A 86 0.39 -3.61 -22.69
CA HIS A 86 0.64 -2.48 -23.57
C HIS A 86 1.93 -1.72 -23.24
N PHE A 87 2.29 -1.64 -21.97
CA PHE A 87 3.56 -1.05 -21.56
C PHE A 87 4.75 -1.90 -22.00
N TRP A 88 4.63 -3.24 -21.94
CA TRP A 88 5.61 -4.16 -22.52
C TRP A 88 5.79 -3.96 -24.02
N ASP A 89 4.71 -3.78 -24.78
CA ASP A 89 4.79 -3.47 -26.21
C ASP A 89 5.58 -2.19 -26.49
N ILE A 90 5.35 -1.12 -25.72
CA ILE A 90 6.12 0.13 -25.84
C ILE A 90 7.60 -0.10 -25.52
N CYS A 91 7.92 -0.88 -24.49
CA CYS A 91 9.30 -1.19 -24.16
C CYS A 91 9.99 -2.06 -25.24
N LYS A 92 9.27 -2.98 -25.90
CA LYS A 92 9.75 -3.70 -27.09
C LYS A 92 9.99 -2.75 -28.27
N GLU A 93 9.11 -1.78 -28.52
CA GLU A 93 9.31 -0.76 -29.56
C GLU A 93 10.50 0.19 -29.26
N LEU A 94 10.82 0.42 -27.99
CA LEU A 94 11.90 1.32 -27.55
C LEU A 94 13.28 0.63 -27.55
N CYS A 95 13.34 -0.63 -27.13
CA CYS A 95 14.57 -1.42 -27.09
C CYS A 95 14.26 -2.89 -27.41
N PRO A 96 14.21 -3.29 -28.70
CA PRO A 96 13.83 -4.64 -29.11
C PRO A 96 14.71 -5.75 -28.50
N ASP A 97 16.02 -5.50 -28.39
CA ASP A 97 17.00 -6.47 -27.89
C ASP A 97 16.98 -6.63 -26.36
N ASN A 98 16.53 -5.61 -25.63
CA ASN A 98 16.40 -5.65 -24.18
C ASN A 98 15.24 -4.78 -23.68
N PRO A 99 13.97 -5.21 -23.86
CA PRO A 99 12.82 -4.40 -23.49
C PRO A 99 12.77 -4.10 -21.98
N ARG A 100 13.32 -4.98 -21.13
CA ARG A 100 13.41 -4.74 -19.69
C ARG A 100 14.28 -3.55 -19.32
N GLY A 101 15.33 -3.31 -20.11
CA GLY A 101 16.26 -2.19 -19.95
C GLY A 101 15.82 -0.88 -20.61
N ALA A 102 14.70 -0.85 -21.34
CA ALA A 102 14.30 0.27 -22.21
C ALA A 102 14.19 1.65 -21.53
N LEU A 103 14.06 1.69 -20.19
CA LEU A 103 13.92 2.92 -19.40
C LEU A 103 15.15 3.23 -18.54
N LYS A 104 16.19 2.38 -18.57
CA LYS A 104 17.31 2.41 -17.61
C LYS A 104 18.18 3.64 -17.80
N ASP A 105 18.57 3.94 -19.03
CA ASP A 105 19.42 5.10 -19.32
C ASP A 105 18.64 6.44 -19.25
N ILE A 106 17.35 6.40 -19.57
CA ILE A 106 16.49 7.60 -19.60
C ILE A 106 16.09 8.01 -18.18
N LEU A 107 15.50 7.08 -17.42
CA LEU A 107 14.86 7.33 -16.12
C LEU A 107 15.58 6.70 -14.93
N GLY A 108 16.50 5.76 -15.14
CA GLY A 108 17.04 4.92 -14.06
C GLY A 108 16.04 3.85 -13.60
N LEU A 109 15.10 3.44 -14.47
CA LEU A 109 14.10 2.40 -14.18
C LEU A 109 14.35 1.14 -15.01
N GLN A 110 14.14 -0.03 -14.41
CA GLN A 110 14.21 -1.33 -15.05
C GLN A 110 12.89 -2.07 -14.82
N LEU A 111 12.35 -2.71 -15.87
CA LEU A 111 11.16 -3.55 -15.76
C LEU A 111 11.54 -4.90 -15.16
N VAL A 112 10.77 -5.35 -14.17
CA VAL A 112 11.05 -6.53 -13.34
C VAL A 112 9.76 -7.28 -12.97
N GLY A 113 9.88 -8.43 -12.29
CA GLY A 113 8.75 -9.18 -11.73
C GLY A 113 7.92 -9.82 -12.85
N PRO A 114 6.65 -9.44 -13.05
CA PRO A 114 5.86 -9.87 -14.20
C PRO A 114 6.57 -9.66 -15.56
N PHE A 115 7.34 -8.58 -15.72
CA PHE A 115 8.08 -8.34 -16.96
C PHE A 115 9.27 -9.30 -17.17
N ASP A 116 9.79 -9.93 -16.11
CA ASP A 116 10.79 -10.99 -16.23
C ASP A 116 10.18 -12.26 -16.85
N ILE A 117 8.88 -12.51 -16.61
CA ILE A 117 8.11 -13.61 -17.24
C ILE A 117 7.85 -13.31 -18.72
N LEU A 118 7.44 -12.08 -19.07
CA LEU A 118 7.25 -11.66 -20.46
C LEU A 118 8.57 -11.65 -21.26
N ALA A 119 9.70 -11.48 -20.58
CA ALA A 119 11.05 -11.65 -21.15
C ALA A 119 11.51 -13.12 -21.23
N GLY A 120 10.73 -14.08 -20.71
CA GLY A 120 11.05 -15.50 -20.67
C GLY A 120 12.16 -15.89 -19.67
N ALA A 121 12.57 -14.98 -18.78
CA ALA A 121 13.74 -15.16 -17.91
C ALA A 121 13.58 -16.35 -16.94
N HIS A 122 12.35 -16.63 -16.51
CA HIS A 122 12.01 -17.75 -15.63
C HIS A 122 12.28 -19.12 -16.26
N ARG A 123 12.22 -19.24 -17.59
CA ARG A 123 12.50 -20.50 -18.31
C ARG A 123 13.99 -20.88 -18.25
N SER A 124 14.85 -19.91 -17.94
CA SER A 124 16.29 -20.08 -17.67
C SER A 124 16.65 -19.86 -16.19
N SER A 125 15.67 -19.92 -15.28
CA SER A 125 15.88 -19.74 -13.85
C SER A 125 16.93 -20.73 -13.32
N LYS A 126 17.87 -20.21 -12.51
CA LYS A 126 18.83 -21.05 -11.79
C LYS A 126 18.25 -21.61 -10.50
N ASN A 127 17.21 -20.96 -9.98
CA ASN A 127 16.38 -21.49 -8.90
C ASN A 127 15.39 -22.51 -9.48
N PRO A 128 15.40 -23.79 -9.04
CA PRO A 128 14.53 -24.82 -9.59
C PRO A 128 13.07 -24.71 -9.14
N GLN A 129 12.77 -23.92 -8.10
CA GLN A 129 11.42 -23.68 -7.55
C GLN A 129 11.30 -22.21 -7.11
N PRO A 130 11.30 -21.25 -8.05
CA PRO A 130 11.23 -19.84 -7.73
C PRO A 130 9.85 -19.47 -7.18
N ASN A 131 9.81 -18.81 -6.01
CA ASN A 131 8.58 -18.24 -5.50
C ASN A 131 8.35 -16.87 -6.13
N PHE A 132 7.54 -16.82 -7.19
CA PHE A 132 7.25 -15.59 -7.94
C PHE A 132 6.64 -14.48 -7.07
N HIS A 133 5.89 -14.82 -6.02
CA HIS A 133 5.37 -13.80 -5.10
C HIS A 133 6.45 -13.11 -4.26
N LEU A 134 7.64 -13.71 -4.13
CA LEU A 134 8.80 -13.12 -3.46
C LEU A 134 9.81 -12.51 -4.45
N HIS A 135 9.66 -12.79 -5.74
CA HIS A 135 10.48 -12.21 -6.81
C HIS A 135 10.25 -10.70 -6.86
N TRP A 136 11.30 -9.93 -6.58
CA TRP A 136 11.28 -8.47 -6.42
C TRP A 136 10.35 -7.93 -5.32
N ARG A 137 10.01 -8.76 -4.32
CA ARG A 137 9.30 -8.29 -3.12
C ARG A 137 10.30 -7.67 -2.14
N TYR A 138 10.24 -6.36 -1.96
CA TYR A 138 11.08 -5.66 -0.98
C TYR A 138 10.58 -5.89 0.45
N PHE A 139 11.49 -5.64 1.40
CA PHE A 139 11.27 -5.87 2.82
C PHE A 139 9.94 -5.30 3.36
N TYR A 140 9.52 -4.11 2.92
CA TYR A 140 8.29 -3.44 3.38
C TYR A 140 7.07 -3.65 2.47
N ASP A 141 7.17 -4.50 1.44
CA ASP A 141 6.09 -4.71 0.48
C ASP A 141 5.02 -5.65 1.06
N PRO A 142 3.83 -5.14 1.38
CA PRO A 142 2.76 -5.97 1.88
C PRO A 142 2.18 -6.84 0.74
N PRO A 143 1.44 -7.93 1.03
CA PRO A 143 0.95 -8.87 0.01
C PRO A 143 0.16 -8.22 -1.13
N GLU A 144 -0.55 -7.13 -0.85
CA GLU A 144 -1.30 -6.31 -1.80
C GLU A 144 -0.41 -5.70 -2.89
N PHE A 145 0.86 -5.44 -2.57
CA PHE A 145 1.82 -4.78 -3.43
C PHE A 145 2.65 -5.82 -4.22
N GLN A 146 2.70 -5.65 -5.54
CA GLN A 146 3.48 -6.47 -6.47
C GLN A 146 4.37 -5.55 -7.32
N THR A 147 5.68 -5.60 -7.07
CA THR A 147 6.68 -4.83 -7.83
C THR A 147 6.66 -5.16 -9.33
N ILE A 148 6.75 -4.11 -10.14
CA ILE A 148 6.82 -4.17 -11.61
C ILE A 148 7.98 -3.33 -12.18
N LEU A 149 8.49 -2.36 -11.41
CA LEU A 149 9.61 -1.50 -11.81
C LEU A 149 10.61 -1.38 -10.66
N GLN A 150 11.88 -1.67 -10.93
CA GLN A 150 13.01 -1.35 -10.06
C GLN A 150 13.58 0.02 -10.44
N GLY A 151 13.96 0.83 -9.45
CA GLY A 151 14.66 2.10 -9.63
C GLY A 151 16.03 2.10 -8.94
N SER A 152 16.33 3.17 -8.21
CA SER A 152 17.60 3.34 -7.49
C SER A 152 17.85 2.26 -6.44
N GLU A 153 18.92 1.50 -6.59
CA GLU A 153 19.37 0.48 -5.63
C GLU A 153 19.82 1.09 -4.30
N ASP A 154 20.38 2.30 -4.32
CA ASP A 154 20.85 3.04 -3.13
C ASP A 154 19.73 3.27 -2.12
N SER A 155 18.53 3.61 -2.59
CA SER A 155 17.34 3.81 -1.75
C SER A 155 16.36 2.62 -1.76
N GLN A 156 16.63 1.61 -2.58
CA GLN A 156 15.67 0.56 -2.93
C GLN A 156 14.33 1.15 -3.41
N HIS A 157 14.43 2.16 -4.29
CA HIS A 157 13.29 2.75 -4.98
C HIS A 157 12.71 1.75 -5.98
N HIS A 158 11.39 1.63 -5.98
CA HIS A 158 10.66 0.73 -6.86
C HIS A 158 9.19 1.14 -6.98
N MET A 159 8.48 0.57 -7.95
CA MET A 159 7.03 0.74 -8.13
C MET A 159 6.34 -0.60 -8.35
N GLY A 160 5.10 -0.69 -7.87
CA GLY A 160 4.32 -1.91 -7.87
C GLY A 160 2.82 -1.65 -7.98
N TYR A 161 2.09 -2.63 -8.53
CA TYR A 161 0.64 -2.64 -8.49
C TYR A 161 0.15 -2.93 -7.07
N TYR A 162 -0.86 -2.19 -6.60
CA TYR A 162 -1.52 -2.42 -5.31
C TYR A 162 -2.94 -2.96 -5.52
N ARG A 163 -3.21 -4.18 -5.03
CA ARG A 163 -4.50 -4.88 -5.11
C ARG A 163 -5.16 -4.95 -3.73
N ASP A 164 -6.37 -4.42 -3.59
CA ASP A 164 -7.14 -4.54 -2.33
C ASP A 164 -7.62 -5.98 -2.05
N THR A 165 -7.79 -6.81 -3.09
CA THR A 165 -8.09 -8.25 -3.01
C THR A 165 -7.34 -9.01 -4.11
N PRO A 166 -6.95 -10.29 -3.90
CA PRO A 166 -6.21 -11.06 -4.92
C PRO A 166 -7.00 -11.25 -6.22
N ASP A 167 -8.32 -11.43 -6.11
CA ASP A 167 -9.22 -11.65 -7.26
C ASP A 167 -9.56 -10.37 -8.05
N SER A 168 -8.98 -9.23 -7.68
CA SER A 168 -9.25 -7.93 -8.32
C SER A 168 -8.05 -7.41 -9.08
N LEU A 169 -8.30 -6.69 -10.17
CA LEU A 169 -7.28 -5.88 -10.82
C LEU A 169 -6.73 -4.80 -9.85
N PRO A 170 -5.49 -4.33 -10.06
CA PRO A 170 -4.88 -3.29 -9.23
C PRO A 170 -5.75 -2.04 -9.09
N SER A 171 -5.82 -1.50 -7.88
CA SER A 171 -6.52 -0.23 -7.59
C SER A 171 -5.67 1.00 -7.90
N PHE A 172 -4.34 0.86 -7.88
CA PHE A 172 -3.37 1.87 -8.31
C PHE A 172 -1.96 1.29 -8.48
N VAL A 173 -1.05 2.09 -9.06
CA VAL A 173 0.40 1.86 -8.97
C VAL A 173 0.96 2.69 -7.81
N GLY A 174 1.69 2.04 -6.92
CA GLY A 174 2.38 2.66 -5.79
C GLY A 174 3.88 2.79 -6.02
N GLU A 175 4.49 3.82 -5.46
CA GLU A 175 5.93 4.06 -5.39
C GLU A 175 6.41 3.95 -3.94
N SER A 176 7.55 3.30 -3.73
CA SER A 176 8.15 3.05 -2.41
C SER A 176 9.67 3.13 -2.48
N GLU A 177 10.32 3.32 -1.32
CA GLU A 177 11.78 3.37 -1.15
C GLU A 177 12.15 2.58 0.11
N ALA A 178 12.41 1.28 -0.03
CA ALA A 178 12.43 0.36 1.10
C ALA A 178 13.55 0.65 2.14
N LYS A 179 14.63 1.34 1.77
CA LYS A 179 15.66 1.79 2.72
C LYS A 179 15.27 3.07 3.49
N LYS A 180 14.26 3.82 3.02
CA LYS A 180 13.72 5.00 3.72
C LYS A 180 12.55 4.65 4.65
N GLY A 181 11.83 3.56 4.38
CA GLY A 181 10.77 3.04 5.24
C GLY A 181 9.67 2.33 4.47
N TYR A 182 8.47 2.35 5.06
CA TYR A 182 7.28 1.59 4.64
C TYR A 182 6.24 2.39 3.84
N THR A 183 6.50 3.67 3.53
CA THR A 183 5.51 4.56 2.91
C THR A 183 5.29 4.22 1.44
N ILE A 184 4.05 3.90 1.06
CA ILE A 184 3.64 3.67 -0.33
C ILE A 184 2.89 4.89 -0.85
N THR A 185 3.46 5.60 -1.83
CA THR A 185 2.89 6.79 -2.46
C THR A 185 2.10 6.41 -3.71
N GLN A 186 0.86 6.87 -3.87
CA GLN A 186 0.05 6.55 -5.05
C GLN A 186 0.45 7.39 -6.27
N MET A 187 0.60 6.73 -7.43
CA MET A 187 1.19 7.27 -8.66
C MET A 187 0.30 6.98 -9.88
N GLY A 188 -1.00 7.31 -9.80
CA GLY A 188 -1.98 7.00 -10.83
C GLY A 188 -2.52 5.56 -10.77
N ASP A 189 -3.50 5.25 -11.62
CA ASP A 189 -4.18 3.94 -11.63
C ASP A 189 -3.64 2.93 -12.64
N ASN A 190 -2.56 3.27 -13.35
CA ASN A 190 -1.94 2.47 -14.40
C ASN A 190 -0.43 2.79 -14.49
N VAL A 191 0.36 1.88 -15.09
CA VAL A 191 1.83 2.01 -15.18
C VAL A 191 2.27 3.18 -16.06
N PHE A 192 1.48 3.56 -17.06
CA PHE A 192 1.76 4.73 -17.90
C PHE A 192 1.74 6.02 -17.09
N ALA A 193 0.73 6.19 -16.23
CA ALA A 193 0.63 7.31 -15.30
C ALA A 193 1.82 7.35 -14.34
N ALA A 194 2.18 6.20 -13.75
CA ALA A 194 3.28 6.14 -12.79
C ALA A 194 4.62 6.57 -13.41
N VAL A 195 4.95 6.04 -14.59
CA VAL A 195 6.18 6.37 -15.31
C VAL A 195 6.15 7.79 -15.85
N HIS A 196 5.01 8.29 -16.32
CA HIS A 196 4.84 9.68 -16.74
C HIS A 196 5.06 10.68 -15.59
N LEU A 197 4.46 10.42 -14.43
CA LEU A 197 4.61 11.25 -13.23
C LEU A 197 6.06 11.24 -12.70
N PHE A 198 6.72 10.08 -12.77
CA PHE A 198 8.13 9.95 -12.42
C PHE A 198 9.04 10.69 -13.40
N LEU A 199 8.79 10.59 -14.71
CA LEU A 199 9.47 11.34 -15.76
C LEU A 199 9.35 12.85 -15.52
N LEU A 200 8.14 13.34 -15.23
CA LEU A 200 7.91 14.75 -14.90
C LEU A 200 8.67 15.19 -13.63
N ARG A 201 8.80 14.31 -12.63
CA ARG A 201 9.60 14.56 -11.43
C ARG A 201 11.10 14.64 -11.78
N LYS A 202 11.62 13.66 -12.51
CA LYS A 202 13.03 13.60 -12.97
C LYS A 202 13.40 14.79 -13.85
N ARG A 203 12.52 15.27 -14.72
CA ARG A 203 12.74 16.48 -15.53
C ARG A 203 12.90 17.73 -14.66
N LYS A 204 12.08 17.86 -13.59
CA LYS A 204 12.21 18.96 -12.62
C LYS A 204 13.50 18.88 -11.81
N GLU A 205 13.95 17.67 -11.46
CA GLU A 205 15.20 17.43 -10.73
C GLU A 205 16.46 17.75 -11.56
N ARG A 206 16.49 17.38 -12.86
CA ARG A 206 17.66 17.60 -13.74
C ARG A 206 17.81 19.04 -14.25
N GLY A 207 16.71 19.77 -14.38
CA GLY A 207 16.70 21.14 -14.93
C GLY A 207 16.88 21.18 -16.46
N SER A 208 16.41 22.26 -17.08
CA SER A 208 16.15 22.35 -18.54
C SER A 208 17.39 22.43 -19.47
N LYS A 209 18.59 22.06 -19.01
CA LYS A 209 19.86 22.26 -19.76
C LYS A 209 20.83 21.07 -19.75
N GLN A 210 20.39 19.89 -19.31
CA GLN A 210 21.25 18.69 -19.30
C GLN A 210 21.07 17.79 -20.53
N VAL A 211 22.14 17.06 -20.85
CA VAL A 211 22.18 16.00 -21.87
C VAL A 211 21.11 14.94 -21.59
N GLY A 212 20.43 14.45 -22.62
CA GLY A 212 19.33 13.48 -22.51
C GLY A 212 17.92 14.08 -22.43
N GLY A 213 17.77 15.41 -22.58
CA GLY A 213 16.46 16.08 -22.67
C GLY A 213 15.57 15.54 -23.79
N GLU A 214 16.12 15.40 -25.01
CA GLU A 214 15.39 14.90 -26.19
C GLU A 214 14.83 13.48 -25.98
N ALA A 215 15.58 12.58 -25.32
CA ALA A 215 15.11 11.24 -24.98
C ALA A 215 13.95 11.26 -23.97
N LEU A 216 13.99 12.17 -22.99
CA LEU A 216 12.90 12.39 -22.03
C LEU A 216 11.67 13.02 -22.68
N GLU A 217 11.83 13.84 -23.71
CA GLU A 217 10.71 14.44 -24.46
C GLU A 217 10.07 13.43 -25.42
N SER A 218 10.88 12.66 -26.16
CA SER A 218 10.43 11.57 -27.03
C SER A 218 9.68 10.48 -26.25
N LEU A 219 10.21 10.05 -25.10
CA LEU A 219 9.53 9.10 -24.23
C LEU A 219 8.21 9.66 -23.68
N GLU A 220 8.17 10.94 -23.27
CA GLU A 220 6.92 11.55 -22.81
C GLU A 220 5.86 11.62 -23.92
N ALA A 221 6.26 12.00 -25.13
CA ALA A 221 5.37 12.07 -26.28
C ALA A 221 4.76 10.69 -26.59
N LYS A 222 5.60 9.64 -26.67
CA LYS A 222 5.13 8.26 -26.91
C LYS A 222 4.22 7.74 -25.80
N LEU A 223 4.54 8.02 -24.52
CA LEU A 223 3.68 7.65 -23.39
C LEU A 223 2.31 8.35 -23.45
N ARG A 224 2.28 9.64 -23.82
CA ARG A 224 1.04 10.42 -23.96
C ARG A 224 0.17 9.92 -25.11
N GLU A 225 0.77 9.76 -26.29
CA GLU A 225 0.08 9.27 -27.50
C GLU A 225 -0.56 7.91 -27.24
N LYS A 226 0.22 6.93 -26.74
CA LYS A 226 -0.28 5.58 -26.45
C LYS A 226 -1.32 5.58 -25.33
N ALA A 227 -1.15 6.38 -24.27
CA ALA A 227 -2.17 6.50 -23.22
C ALA A 227 -3.48 7.09 -23.76
N GLU A 228 -3.43 8.10 -24.61
CA GLU A 228 -4.62 8.67 -25.28
C GLU A 228 -5.31 7.64 -26.18
N THR A 229 -4.54 6.91 -27.00
CA THR A 229 -5.05 5.81 -27.86
C THR A 229 -5.74 4.70 -27.07
N LEU A 230 -5.22 4.37 -25.88
CA LEU A 230 -5.75 3.31 -25.01
C LEU A 230 -6.82 3.81 -24.01
N GLY A 231 -7.10 5.12 -23.97
CA GLY A 231 -8.03 5.72 -23.00
C GLY A 231 -7.52 5.73 -21.55
N LEU A 232 -6.20 5.60 -21.35
CA LEU A 232 -5.56 5.58 -20.02
C LEU A 232 -5.36 6.99 -19.46
N SER A 233 -5.71 7.15 -18.18
CA SER A 233 -5.54 8.42 -17.46
C SER A 233 -4.09 8.62 -17.01
N LEU A 234 -3.50 9.78 -17.29
CA LEU A 234 -2.18 10.17 -16.74
C LEU A 234 -2.29 11.02 -15.46
N GLU A 235 -3.47 11.12 -14.83
CA GLU A 235 -3.63 11.80 -13.54
C GLU A 235 -2.99 11.00 -12.39
N GLN A 236 -2.29 11.67 -11.47
CA GLN A 236 -1.78 11.05 -10.23
C GLN A 236 -2.89 10.44 -9.34
N LYS A 237 -4.12 10.97 -9.43
CA LYS A 237 -5.21 10.58 -8.55
C LYS A 237 -6.55 10.58 -9.30
N THR A 238 -6.87 9.48 -9.95
CA THR A 238 -8.04 9.37 -10.83
C THR A 238 -9.37 9.30 -10.06
N LYS A 239 -10.49 9.31 -10.79
CA LYS A 239 -11.83 9.14 -10.22
C LYS A 239 -11.99 7.78 -9.50
N GLY A 240 -11.41 6.71 -10.03
CA GLY A 240 -11.44 5.36 -9.42
C GLY A 240 -10.70 5.36 -8.07
N MET A 241 -9.48 5.88 -8.04
CA MET A 241 -8.69 6.01 -6.81
C MET A 241 -9.42 6.85 -5.74
N LYS A 242 -10.09 7.95 -6.14
CA LYS A 242 -10.92 8.79 -5.24
C LYS A 242 -12.20 8.10 -4.76
N GLN A 243 -12.70 7.09 -5.46
CA GLN A 243 -13.80 6.24 -5.00
C GLN A 243 -13.30 5.16 -4.03
N ARG A 244 -12.13 4.56 -4.33
CA ARG A 244 -11.45 3.60 -3.45
C ARG A 244 -11.10 4.23 -2.10
N ASP A 245 -10.56 5.46 -2.08
CA ASP A 245 -10.29 6.22 -0.85
C ASP A 245 -11.50 6.35 0.09
N LYS A 246 -12.73 6.38 -0.43
CA LYS A 246 -13.96 6.47 0.38
C LYS A 246 -14.33 5.14 1.05
N LYS A 247 -13.73 4.04 0.61
CA LYS A 247 -13.86 2.68 1.18
C LYS A 247 -12.67 2.30 2.07
N VAL A 248 -11.64 3.14 2.15
CA VAL A 248 -10.49 2.93 3.04
C VAL A 248 -10.96 3.13 4.48
N VAL A 249 -10.84 2.09 5.30
CA VAL A 249 -11.29 2.13 6.71
C VAL A 249 -10.23 2.75 7.62
N THR A 250 -8.95 2.48 7.32
CA THR A 250 -7.77 3.06 7.98
C THR A 250 -6.60 3.14 7.01
N LYS A 251 -5.63 4.02 7.30
CA LYS A 251 -4.45 4.26 6.46
C LYS A 251 -3.30 3.28 6.67
N THR A 252 -3.23 2.65 7.85
CA THR A 252 -2.08 1.91 8.37
C THR A 252 -0.77 2.71 8.29
N PHE A 253 0.33 2.14 8.78
CA PHE A 253 1.64 2.77 8.74
C PHE A 253 2.12 3.01 7.30
N HIS A 254 1.86 2.11 6.35
CA HIS A 254 2.27 2.28 4.95
C HIS A 254 1.51 3.38 4.20
N THR A 255 0.49 3.99 4.81
CA THR A 255 -0.32 5.12 4.31
C THR A 255 -1.19 4.87 3.08
N ALA A 256 -0.92 3.81 2.31
CA ALA A 256 -1.79 3.35 1.22
C ALA A 256 -3.23 3.08 1.67
N GLY A 257 -3.42 2.66 2.94
CA GLY A 257 -4.70 2.31 3.53
C GLY A 257 -5.27 0.98 3.07
N ILE A 258 -6.10 0.39 3.93
CA ILE A 258 -6.74 -0.90 3.71
C ILE A 258 -8.24 -0.75 3.44
N VAL A 259 -8.76 -1.60 2.57
CA VAL A 259 -10.20 -1.72 2.26
C VAL A 259 -10.67 -3.09 2.73
N VAL A 260 -11.75 -3.13 3.50
CA VAL A 260 -12.48 -4.34 3.90
C VAL A 260 -13.97 -4.16 3.62
N PRO A 261 -14.76 -5.24 3.49
CA PRO A 261 -16.21 -5.14 3.45
C PRO A 261 -16.70 -4.54 4.77
N VAL A 262 -17.54 -3.51 4.70
CA VAL A 262 -18.28 -2.96 5.84
C VAL A 262 -19.75 -2.93 5.48
N ASP A 263 -20.60 -3.48 6.35
CA ASP A 263 -22.03 -3.61 6.12
C ASP A 263 -22.82 -2.33 6.50
N LYS A 264 -24.14 -2.37 6.35
CA LYS A 264 -25.03 -1.24 6.66
C LYS A 264 -25.14 -0.88 8.15
N ASN A 265 -24.61 -1.73 9.03
CA ASN A 265 -24.61 -1.60 10.48
C ASN A 265 -23.21 -1.22 11.02
N ASP A 266 -22.29 -0.84 10.12
CA ASP A 266 -20.87 -0.59 10.37
C ASP A 266 -20.04 -1.83 10.82
N VAL A 267 -20.52 -3.06 10.53
CA VAL A 267 -19.78 -4.30 10.82
C VAL A 267 -18.81 -4.65 9.69
N GLY A 268 -17.56 -4.91 10.06
CA GLY A 268 -16.42 -5.29 9.20
C GLY A 268 -15.07 -4.69 9.65
N TYR A 269 -15.10 -3.61 10.44
CA TYR A 269 -13.92 -2.93 10.96
C TYR A 269 -14.22 -2.14 12.24
N ARG A 270 -13.31 -2.23 13.22
CA ARG A 270 -13.21 -1.33 14.37
C ARG A 270 -11.78 -0.82 14.55
N GLU A 271 -11.65 0.42 15.03
CA GLU A 271 -10.35 1.07 15.28
C GLU A 271 -9.57 0.35 16.40
N LEU A 272 -8.23 0.36 16.32
CA LEU A 272 -7.36 -0.07 17.43
C LEU A 272 -7.58 0.81 18.68
N PRO A 273 -7.38 0.27 19.91
CA PRO A 273 -7.46 1.06 21.14
C PRO A 273 -6.31 2.08 21.29
N GLU A 274 -5.28 1.96 20.45
CA GLU A 274 -4.11 2.82 20.41
C GLU A 274 -4.04 3.62 19.11
N THR A 275 -3.51 4.85 19.20
CA THR A 275 -3.22 5.66 18.00
C THR A 275 -1.94 5.17 17.31
N ASP A 276 -1.73 5.47 16.03
CA ASP A 276 -0.48 5.15 15.30
C ASP A 276 0.78 5.58 16.08
N ALA A 277 0.71 6.76 16.72
CA ALA A 277 1.81 7.33 17.49
C ALA A 277 2.00 6.64 18.86
N GLY A 278 0.94 6.05 19.42
CA GLY A 278 0.99 5.18 20.59
C GLY A 278 1.57 3.81 20.22
N LEU A 279 1.03 3.16 19.20
CA LEU A 279 1.50 1.87 18.69
C LEU A 279 2.98 1.93 18.28
N LYS A 280 3.44 2.98 17.57
CA LYS A 280 4.87 3.17 17.25
C LYS A 280 5.76 3.29 18.50
N LYS A 281 5.28 3.86 19.61
CA LYS A 281 6.03 3.90 20.88
C LYS A 281 6.09 2.53 21.55
N ILE A 282 4.99 1.77 21.53
CA ILE A 282 4.94 0.38 22.03
C ILE A 282 5.91 -0.49 21.24
N CYS A 283 5.85 -0.44 19.91
CA CYS A 283 6.75 -1.19 19.03
C CYS A 283 8.23 -0.81 19.26
N LYS A 284 8.51 0.48 19.48
CA LYS A 284 9.85 0.97 19.84
C LYS A 284 10.34 0.41 21.17
N ALA A 285 9.51 0.45 22.22
CA ALA A 285 9.87 -0.09 23.53
C ALA A 285 10.19 -1.59 23.49
N ILE A 286 9.50 -2.36 22.65
CA ILE A 286 9.76 -3.80 22.44
C ILE A 286 11.06 -4.03 21.67
N ALA A 287 11.27 -3.29 20.56
CA ALA A 287 12.43 -3.45 19.70
C ALA A 287 13.74 -3.02 20.39
N GLU A 288 13.70 -1.95 21.21
CA GLU A 288 14.86 -1.37 21.90
C GLU A 288 15.03 -1.85 23.35
N ALA A 289 14.22 -2.81 23.83
CA ALA A 289 14.35 -3.40 25.16
C ALA A 289 15.75 -4.01 25.39
N ARG A 290 16.31 -3.85 26.59
CA ARG A 290 17.72 -4.23 26.86
C ARG A 290 17.94 -5.72 27.02
N ASN A 291 16.89 -6.44 27.39
CA ASN A 291 16.87 -7.87 27.68
C ASN A 291 15.46 -8.43 27.46
N ASP A 292 15.33 -9.76 27.48
CA ASP A 292 14.07 -10.43 27.19
C ASP A 292 13.00 -10.22 28.27
N GLU A 293 13.38 -10.02 29.54
CA GLU A 293 12.41 -9.73 30.61
C GLU A 293 11.75 -8.36 30.43
N GLU A 294 12.52 -7.33 30.08
CA GLU A 294 12.00 -6.01 29.70
C GLU A 294 11.11 -6.12 28.46
N ARG A 295 11.53 -6.90 27.46
CA ARG A 295 10.78 -7.09 26.21
C ARG A 295 9.45 -7.79 26.42
N VAL A 296 9.40 -8.86 27.23
CA VAL A 296 8.16 -9.57 27.58
C VAL A 296 7.19 -8.64 28.31
N LYS A 297 7.68 -7.77 29.21
CA LYS A 297 6.84 -6.75 29.85
C LYS A 297 6.33 -5.71 28.85
N ALA A 298 7.18 -5.25 27.93
CA ALA A 298 6.81 -4.31 26.87
C ALA A 298 5.80 -4.88 25.86
N PHE A 299 5.71 -6.21 25.72
CA PHE A 299 4.69 -6.88 24.90
C PHE A 299 3.28 -6.86 25.50
N GLY A 300 3.09 -6.51 26.77
CA GLY A 300 1.77 -6.51 27.45
C GLY A 300 0.65 -5.83 26.64
N PRO A 301 0.81 -4.56 26.22
CA PRO A 301 -0.19 -3.86 25.40
C PRO A 301 -0.50 -4.52 24.05
N ILE A 302 0.49 -5.18 23.43
CA ILE A 302 0.27 -5.95 22.20
C ILE A 302 -0.59 -7.19 22.47
N GLN A 303 -0.37 -7.89 23.60
CA GLN A 303 -1.20 -9.04 23.98
C GLN A 303 -2.65 -8.64 24.26
N GLU A 304 -2.87 -7.51 24.95
CA GLU A 304 -4.22 -6.94 25.14
C GLU A 304 -4.89 -6.62 23.80
N MET A 305 -4.18 -5.99 22.85
CA MET A 305 -4.69 -5.73 21.51
C MET A 305 -5.00 -7.02 20.72
N ILE A 306 -4.18 -8.08 20.84
CA ILE A 306 -4.47 -9.39 20.24
C ILE A 306 -5.77 -9.97 20.83
N THR A 307 -6.01 -9.84 22.14
CA THR A 307 -7.26 -10.27 22.78
C THR A 307 -8.47 -9.49 22.22
N PHE A 308 -8.36 -8.18 22.05
CA PHE A 308 -9.43 -7.39 21.42
C PHE A 308 -9.65 -7.76 19.94
N VAL A 309 -8.60 -8.12 19.21
CA VAL A 309 -8.72 -8.65 17.83
C VAL A 309 -9.48 -9.98 17.79
N GLN A 310 -9.34 -10.86 18.79
CA GLN A 310 -10.15 -12.09 18.82
C GLN A 310 -11.65 -11.77 19.00
N PHE A 311 -12.00 -10.88 19.94
CA PHE A 311 -13.39 -10.43 20.07
C PHE A 311 -13.91 -9.72 18.81
N ALA A 312 -13.07 -8.95 18.12
CA ALA A 312 -13.42 -8.34 16.84
C ALA A 312 -13.69 -9.40 15.77
N ASN A 313 -12.87 -10.46 15.69
CA ASN A 313 -13.07 -11.57 14.75
C ASN A 313 -14.38 -12.33 15.03
N ASP A 314 -14.68 -12.64 16.30
CA ASP A 314 -15.94 -13.28 16.69
C ASP A 314 -17.16 -12.41 16.30
N GLU A 315 -17.02 -11.08 16.36
CA GLU A 315 -18.02 -10.08 15.99
C GLU A 315 -17.93 -9.63 14.51
N CYS A 316 -17.17 -10.35 13.66
CA CYS A 316 -16.97 -10.12 12.22
C CYS A 316 -16.22 -8.83 11.81
N ASP A 317 -15.60 -8.11 12.73
CA ASP A 317 -14.77 -6.92 12.50
C ASP A 317 -13.30 -7.26 12.13
N TYR A 318 -13.13 -8.15 11.14
CA TYR A 318 -11.83 -8.69 10.70
C TYR A 318 -10.78 -7.63 10.33
N GLY A 319 -11.22 -6.44 9.94
CA GLY A 319 -10.33 -5.32 9.62
C GLY A 319 -9.42 -4.87 10.77
N MET A 320 -9.80 -5.11 12.03
CA MET A 320 -8.98 -4.73 13.19
C MET A 320 -7.69 -5.58 13.29
N GLY A 321 -7.81 -6.90 13.09
CA GLY A 321 -6.66 -7.82 13.08
C GLY A 321 -5.74 -7.59 11.88
N TYR A 322 -6.34 -7.22 10.74
CA TYR A 322 -5.62 -6.83 9.52
C TYR A 322 -4.80 -5.54 9.75
N GLU A 323 -5.39 -4.49 10.32
CA GLU A 323 -4.68 -3.25 10.67
C GLU A 323 -3.50 -3.51 11.60
N LEU A 324 -3.72 -4.17 12.75
CA LEU A 324 -2.66 -4.43 13.73
C LEU A 324 -1.52 -5.28 13.13
N GLY A 325 -1.87 -6.33 12.39
CA GLY A 325 -0.89 -7.18 11.72
C GLY A 325 -0.06 -6.41 10.68
N MET A 326 -0.69 -5.49 9.95
CA MET A 326 -0.04 -4.68 8.92
C MET A 326 0.86 -3.60 9.52
N ASP A 327 0.44 -2.92 10.59
CA ASP A 327 1.26 -1.93 11.28
C ASP A 327 2.51 -2.56 11.91
N LEU A 328 2.38 -3.75 12.50
CA LEU A 328 3.51 -4.54 12.99
C LEU A 328 4.44 -5.00 11.85
N PHE A 329 3.88 -5.41 10.71
CA PHE A 329 4.65 -5.75 9.50
C PHE A 329 5.45 -4.54 8.98
N CYS A 330 4.82 -3.36 8.90
CA CYS A 330 5.44 -2.11 8.52
C CYS A 330 6.50 -1.64 9.52
N TYR A 331 6.34 -1.91 10.82
CA TYR A 331 7.38 -1.56 11.80
C TYR A 331 8.70 -2.33 11.56
N GLY A 332 8.63 -3.52 10.94
CA GLY A 332 9.81 -4.19 10.39
C GLY A 332 10.72 -4.93 11.39
N SER A 333 10.39 -4.96 12.69
CA SER A 333 11.20 -5.69 13.66
C SER A 333 10.88 -7.20 13.67
N HIS A 334 11.93 -8.04 13.62
CA HIS A 334 11.80 -9.50 13.63
C HIS A 334 11.06 -10.04 14.87
N TYR A 335 11.10 -9.32 16.00
CA TYR A 335 10.34 -9.68 17.22
C TYR A 335 8.83 -9.79 16.97
N PHE A 336 8.29 -9.11 15.96
CA PHE A 336 6.86 -9.18 15.62
C PHE A 336 6.50 -10.32 14.66
N HIS A 337 7.47 -10.97 14.00
CA HIS A 337 7.18 -11.95 12.94
C HIS A 337 6.23 -13.08 13.40
N LYS A 338 6.37 -13.57 14.64
CA LYS A 338 5.46 -14.58 15.19
C LYS A 338 4.01 -14.08 15.32
N ILE A 339 3.82 -12.83 15.76
CA ILE A 339 2.50 -12.22 15.93
C ILE A 339 1.89 -11.88 14.57
N ILE A 340 2.68 -11.37 13.63
CA ILE A 340 2.22 -11.08 12.27
C ILE A 340 1.75 -12.36 11.57
N LYS A 341 2.47 -13.49 11.73
CA LYS A 341 2.05 -14.82 11.25
C LYS A 341 0.77 -15.36 11.94
N GLN A 342 0.38 -14.83 13.09
CA GLN A 342 -0.90 -15.16 13.73
C GLN A 342 -2.04 -14.26 13.24
N LEU A 343 -1.77 -12.96 13.09
CA LEU A 343 -2.78 -11.94 12.75
C LEU A 343 -3.12 -11.91 11.26
N LEU A 344 -2.12 -11.76 10.38
CA LEU A 344 -2.37 -11.49 8.97
C LEU A 344 -2.95 -12.69 8.21
N PRO A 345 -2.41 -13.92 8.29
CA PRO A 345 -2.99 -15.07 7.61
C PRO A 345 -4.44 -15.35 8.05
N MET A 346 -4.73 -15.21 9.35
CA MET A 346 -6.08 -15.33 9.89
C MET A 346 -7.02 -14.24 9.34
N ALA A 347 -6.62 -12.96 9.41
CA ALA A 347 -7.43 -11.86 8.91
C ALA A 347 -7.67 -11.97 7.39
N TYR A 348 -6.66 -12.33 6.61
CA TYR A 348 -6.80 -12.60 5.19
C TYR A 348 -7.75 -13.76 4.91
N SER A 349 -7.68 -14.87 5.66
CA SER A 349 -8.59 -16.00 5.47
C SER A 349 -10.04 -15.64 5.77
N LEU A 350 -10.30 -14.92 6.88
CA LEU A 350 -11.63 -14.42 7.24
C LEU A 350 -12.18 -13.43 6.19
N LEU A 351 -11.30 -12.60 5.61
CA LEU A 351 -11.62 -11.71 4.48
C LEU A 351 -11.68 -12.41 3.11
N LYS A 352 -11.48 -13.73 3.04
CA LYS A 352 -11.43 -14.56 1.82
C LYS A 352 -10.33 -14.16 0.83
N ARG A 353 -9.15 -13.79 1.34
CA ARG A 353 -7.94 -13.36 0.61
C ARG A 353 -6.78 -14.33 0.82
N ASN A 354 -7.04 -15.65 0.84
CA ASN A 354 -6.09 -16.69 1.29
C ASN A 354 -4.68 -16.54 0.68
N LEU A 355 -4.59 -16.21 -0.61
CA LEU A 355 -3.33 -15.96 -1.31
C LEU A 355 -2.46 -14.88 -0.63
N PHE A 356 -3.03 -13.80 -0.08
CA PHE A 356 -2.28 -12.80 0.68
C PHE A 356 -1.74 -13.35 2.01
N GLY A 357 -2.43 -14.33 2.61
CA GLY A 357 -1.93 -15.10 3.74
C GLY A 357 -0.70 -15.94 3.37
N GLU A 358 -0.79 -16.71 2.29
CA GLU A 358 0.32 -17.52 1.77
C GLU A 358 1.55 -16.65 1.43
N ILE A 359 1.33 -15.51 0.77
CA ILE A 359 2.38 -14.53 0.45
C ILE A 359 3.05 -13.99 1.72
N VAL A 360 2.29 -13.60 2.75
CA VAL A 360 2.90 -13.04 3.97
C VAL A 360 3.62 -14.09 4.80
N GLU A 361 3.14 -15.33 4.82
CA GLU A 361 3.83 -16.44 5.49
C GLU A 361 5.16 -16.78 4.81
N ALA A 362 5.16 -16.86 3.48
CA ALA A 362 6.37 -17.04 2.69
C ALA A 362 7.33 -15.85 2.90
N HIS A 363 6.84 -14.62 2.76
CA HIS A 363 7.66 -13.40 2.89
C HIS A 363 8.28 -13.30 4.29
N LEU A 364 7.54 -13.54 5.36
CA LEU A 364 8.07 -13.52 6.74
C LEU A 364 9.03 -14.67 7.06
N SER A 365 9.07 -15.72 6.23
CA SER A 365 9.99 -16.87 6.40
C SER A 365 11.35 -16.64 5.71
N SER A 366 11.39 -15.79 4.68
CA SER A 366 12.62 -15.43 3.96
C SER A 366 12.72 -13.91 3.74
N ARG A 367 12.34 -13.12 4.76
CA ARG A 367 12.29 -11.65 4.68
C ARG A 367 13.71 -11.07 4.63
N SER A 368 14.14 -10.67 3.44
CA SER A 368 15.51 -10.20 3.18
C SER A 368 15.52 -8.73 2.75
N HIS A 369 16.66 -8.06 2.96
CA HIS A 369 16.96 -6.78 2.31
C HIS A 369 17.70 -6.95 0.99
N ASP A 370 18.30 -8.12 0.76
CA ASP A 370 19.18 -8.44 -0.36
C ASP A 370 18.64 -9.64 -1.17
N ASN A 371 19.14 -9.84 -2.39
CA ASN A 371 18.83 -11.00 -3.26
C ASN A 371 17.33 -11.21 -3.53
N LEU A 372 16.65 -10.14 -3.97
CA LEU A 372 15.21 -10.18 -4.29
C LEU A 372 14.88 -10.90 -5.61
N ASP A 373 15.87 -11.09 -6.50
CA ASP A 373 15.71 -11.84 -7.74
C ASP A 373 15.70 -13.36 -7.47
N GLN A 374 14.51 -13.89 -7.23
CA GLN A 374 14.24 -15.33 -7.06
C GLN A 374 14.58 -16.21 -8.28
N LEU A 375 14.85 -15.67 -9.47
CA LEU A 375 15.24 -16.43 -10.68
C LEU A 375 16.76 -16.62 -10.77
N SER A 376 17.51 -15.70 -10.18
CA SER A 376 18.94 -15.87 -9.93
C SER A 376 19.23 -17.03 -8.96
N ALA A 377 20.45 -17.55 -8.99
CA ALA A 377 20.91 -18.46 -7.94
C ALA A 377 21.23 -17.67 -6.68
N GLN A 378 20.74 -18.12 -5.53
CA GLN A 378 21.13 -17.64 -4.21
C GLN A 378 22.54 -18.13 -3.83
#